data_AF-A0A1U7DCJ2-F1
#
_entry.id   AF-A0A1U7DCJ2-F1
#
_cell.length_a   1.000
_cell.length_b   1.000
_cell.length_c   1.000
_cell.angle_alpha   90.00
_cell.angle_beta   90.00
_cell.angle_gamma   90.00
#
_symmetry.space_group_name_H-M   'P 1'
#
loop_
_entity.id
_entity.type
_entity.pdbx_description
1 polymer ?
#
loop_
_entity_poly.entity_id
_entity_poly.type
_entity_poly.pdbx_seq_one_letter_code
_entity_poly.pdbx_strand_id
1 'polypeptide(L)'
;MLDSTATLQVQEVLDTLNDAFASGDVDRITELFATDCYWRDLVAMTWNLKTVEGRDAVADMLTSQMGEVAPGGFAIQDGEIPVEEDGVTTAWITFETKTGRGWGLMRLRDGRIWTLLTSLRELKGFEETRGKRRPMGAQHGADRHRTTWKEAREAEAAELGYETQPYVVVVGGGQGGIALGARLRQLGVPAIVLDKHDRPGDQWRNRYKSLCLHDPVWYDHLPYIKFPDNWPVFAPKDKIGDWLEMYTKVMELNYWTRSEVQSCSYDEASGEWTVRVNRDGEEVVLKPKQLVLATGMSGKPNMPTFPGMEDFRGEIQHSSQHAGPDAWTGKKVVVIGSNNSAHDICAALWEHEADVTMVQRSSTHIVRSDSLMEIGLGALYSEEALENGVTTEKADMIFASLPYRIMHEFQIPLYDQMRERDAEFYAGLERAGFQLDWGDDGSGLFMKYLRRGSGYYIDVGACQLIIDGEIKLAHGQVDHFEEDAVVLADGTRLPADLVVLATGFGSMNGWAADLISQEVADKVGKVWGLGSETTKDPGPWEGEQRNMWKPTQQENLWFHGGNLHQSRHYSLYLALQLKARLEGLDTPVYGLQEVHHLH
;
A
#
# COMPACT_ATOMS: atom_id res chain seq x y z
N MET A 1 -2.07 36.14 -19.95
CA MET A 1 -2.39 34.77 -20.38
C MET A 1 -3.65 34.38 -19.63
N LEU A 2 -4.75 34.14 -20.36
CA LEU A 2 -6.01 33.49 -19.96
C LEU A 2 -6.48 33.71 -18.50
N ASP A 3 -7.09 34.86 -18.21
CA ASP A 3 -8.07 34.95 -17.11
C ASP A 3 -9.31 34.16 -17.54
N SER A 4 -9.31 32.86 -17.24
CA SER A 4 -10.52 32.04 -17.40
C SER A 4 -11.45 32.31 -16.20
N THR A 5 -12.77 32.21 -16.40
CA THR A 5 -13.75 32.32 -15.30
C THR A 5 -13.44 31.35 -14.16
N ALA A 6 -12.93 30.15 -14.47
CA ALA A 6 -12.50 29.16 -13.50
C ALA A 6 -11.31 29.63 -12.65
N THR A 7 -10.30 30.27 -13.26
CA THR A 7 -9.14 30.84 -12.54
C THR A 7 -9.58 31.91 -11.55
N LEU A 8 -10.44 32.84 -11.96
CA LEU A 8 -10.94 33.90 -11.09
C LEU A 8 -11.76 33.34 -9.92
N GLN A 9 -12.64 32.37 -10.20
CA GLN A 9 -13.45 31.71 -9.16
C GLN A 9 -12.58 31.01 -8.12
N VAL A 10 -11.58 30.25 -8.57
CA VAL A 10 -10.65 29.57 -7.66
C VAL A 10 -9.85 30.58 -6.85
N GLN A 11 -9.36 31.64 -7.48
CA GLN A 11 -8.60 32.68 -6.78
C GLN A 11 -9.44 33.36 -5.69
N GLU A 12 -10.71 33.70 -5.96
CA GLU A 12 -11.61 34.31 -4.98
C GLU A 12 -11.85 33.39 -3.75
N VAL A 13 -12.02 32.08 -3.99
CA VAL A 13 -12.14 31.10 -2.91
C VAL A 13 -10.86 31.02 -2.09
N LEU A 14 -9.69 30.97 -2.74
CA LEU A 14 -8.39 30.89 -2.06
C LEU A 14 -8.06 32.16 -1.28
N ASP A 15 -8.37 33.34 -1.81
CA ASP A 15 -8.19 34.63 -1.12
C ASP A 15 -9.06 34.67 0.15
N THR A 16 -10.33 34.29 0.02
CA THR A 16 -11.25 34.22 1.16
C THR A 16 -10.81 33.19 2.19
N LEU A 17 -10.32 32.03 1.74
CA LEU A 17 -9.80 30.97 2.60
C LEU A 17 -8.56 31.43 3.38
N ASN A 18 -7.62 32.09 2.71
CA ASN A 18 -6.42 32.65 3.35
C ASN A 18 -6.76 33.72 4.37
N ASP A 19 -7.66 34.64 4.04
CA ASP A 19 -8.10 35.68 4.97
C ASP A 19 -8.75 35.08 6.21
N ALA A 20 -9.60 34.05 6.03
CA ALA A 20 -10.30 33.40 7.14
C ALA A 20 -9.34 32.60 8.03
N PHE A 21 -8.34 31.91 7.46
CA PHE A 21 -7.26 31.29 8.24
C PHE A 21 -6.45 32.34 9.02
N ALA A 22 -6.12 33.47 8.39
CA ALA A 22 -5.36 34.53 9.05
C ALA A 22 -6.11 35.16 10.23
N SER A 23 -7.45 35.24 10.16
CA SER A 23 -8.29 35.72 11.25
C SER A 23 -8.71 34.63 12.25
N GLY A 24 -8.42 33.36 11.99
CA GLY A 24 -8.85 32.24 12.81
C GLY A 24 -10.38 32.02 12.80
N ASP A 25 -11.04 32.35 11.70
CA ASP A 25 -12.51 32.32 11.56
C ASP A 25 -12.98 30.98 10.97
N VAL A 26 -13.22 30.01 11.85
CA VAL A 26 -13.65 28.64 11.47
C VAL A 26 -14.99 28.66 10.72
N ASP A 27 -15.93 29.51 11.13
CA ASP A 27 -17.26 29.60 10.50
C ASP A 27 -17.11 30.08 9.05
N ARG A 28 -16.33 31.15 8.83
CA ARG A 28 -16.06 31.64 7.47
C ARG A 28 -15.33 30.63 6.60
N ILE A 29 -14.41 29.82 7.16
CA ILE A 29 -13.77 28.73 6.42
C ILE A 29 -14.81 27.68 6.02
N THR A 30 -15.63 27.21 6.97
CA THR A 30 -16.60 26.14 6.70
C THR A 30 -17.72 26.54 5.75
N GLU A 31 -18.09 27.82 5.69
CA GLU A 31 -19.03 28.37 4.70
C GLU A 31 -18.55 28.24 3.25
N LEU A 32 -17.23 28.17 3.02
CA LEU A 32 -16.62 27.94 1.70
C LEU A 32 -16.80 26.50 1.21
N PHE A 33 -17.06 25.55 2.11
CA PHE A 33 -17.25 24.14 1.74
C PHE A 33 -18.69 23.86 1.32
N ALA A 34 -18.90 22.89 0.43
CA ALA A 34 -20.23 22.36 0.13
C ALA A 34 -20.84 21.70 1.38
N THR A 35 -22.15 21.42 1.39
CA THR A 35 -22.78 20.71 2.52
C THR A 35 -22.31 19.26 2.61
N ASP A 36 -22.15 18.62 1.45
CA ASP A 36 -21.66 17.25 1.22
C ASP A 36 -20.15 17.26 0.87
N CYS A 37 -19.36 18.05 1.61
CA CYS A 37 -17.94 18.20 1.34
C CYS A 37 -17.07 17.11 1.98
N TYR A 38 -15.86 16.97 1.46
CA TYR A 38 -14.83 16.07 1.99
C TYR A 38 -13.50 16.80 2.04
N TRP A 39 -12.82 16.73 3.20
CA TRP A 39 -11.44 17.18 3.31
C TRP A 39 -10.58 15.99 3.73
N ARG A 40 -9.75 15.54 2.80
CA ARG A 40 -8.73 14.51 3.02
C ARG A 40 -7.40 15.16 3.29
N ASP A 41 -6.84 14.91 4.47
CA ASP A 41 -5.54 15.40 4.89
C ASP A 41 -4.53 14.25 5.03
N LEU A 42 -3.38 14.44 4.40
CA LEU A 42 -2.21 13.58 4.50
C LEU A 42 -1.14 14.34 5.28
N VAL A 43 -1.28 14.28 6.62
CA VAL A 43 -0.36 14.79 7.66
C VAL A 43 -0.34 16.31 7.85
N ALA A 44 -0.72 17.11 6.86
CA ALA A 44 -0.47 18.55 6.89
C ALA A 44 -1.26 19.31 7.96
N MET A 45 -2.53 18.93 8.16
CA MET A 45 -3.44 19.55 9.13
C MET A 45 -3.63 18.70 10.38
N THR A 46 -3.46 17.38 10.27
CA THR A 46 -3.94 16.44 11.28
C THR A 46 -2.83 15.64 11.97
N TRP A 47 -1.59 15.71 11.46
CA TRP A 47 -0.52 14.78 11.82
C TRP A 47 -0.96 13.30 11.81
N ASN A 48 -1.91 13.01 10.92
CA ASN A 48 -2.57 11.74 10.71
C ASN A 48 -2.85 11.58 9.20
N LEU A 49 -3.37 10.43 8.79
CA LEU A 49 -4.08 10.31 7.51
C LEU A 49 -5.56 10.26 7.86
N LYS A 50 -6.27 11.35 7.51
CA LYS A 50 -7.65 11.55 7.94
C LYS A 50 -8.47 12.18 6.83
N THR A 51 -9.64 11.61 6.58
CA THR A 51 -10.71 12.29 5.85
C THR A 51 -11.78 12.73 6.84
N VAL A 52 -12.18 14.00 6.76
CA VAL A 52 -13.37 14.54 7.45
C VAL A 52 -14.47 14.80 6.43
N GLU A 53 -15.71 14.53 6.83
CA GLU A 53 -16.88 14.51 5.93
C GLU A 53 -17.96 15.46 6.47
N GLY A 54 -18.39 16.39 5.62
CA GLY A 54 -19.34 17.45 5.97
C GLY A 54 -18.71 18.62 6.73
N ARG A 55 -19.43 19.75 6.74
CA ARG A 55 -18.95 21.01 7.33
C ARG A 55 -18.67 20.92 8.82
N ASP A 56 -19.49 20.17 9.56
CA ASP A 56 -19.34 20.03 11.02
C ASP A 56 -18.02 19.34 11.37
N ALA A 57 -17.64 18.29 10.64
CA ALA A 57 -16.38 17.59 10.85
C ALA A 57 -15.17 18.46 10.41
N VAL A 58 -15.33 19.29 9.38
CA VAL A 58 -14.32 20.29 9.02
C VAL A 58 -14.17 21.33 10.14
N ALA A 59 -15.27 21.84 10.70
CA ALA A 59 -15.25 22.80 11.81
C ALA A 59 -14.56 22.21 13.04
N ASP A 60 -14.85 20.96 13.39
CA ASP A 60 -14.25 20.27 14.53
C ASP A 60 -12.73 20.12 14.36
N MET A 61 -12.29 19.62 13.19
CA MET A 61 -10.87 19.50 12.87
C MET A 61 -10.16 20.86 12.95
N LEU A 62 -10.73 21.90 12.34
CA LEU A 62 -10.15 23.24 12.35
C LEU A 62 -10.08 23.84 13.75
N THR A 63 -11.15 23.69 14.54
CA THR A 63 -11.18 24.13 15.94
C THR A 63 -10.08 23.47 16.76
N SER A 64 -9.81 22.18 16.51
CA SER A 64 -8.76 21.44 17.19
C SER A 64 -7.35 21.82 16.73
N GLN A 65 -7.14 22.03 15.42
CA GLN A 65 -5.80 22.01 14.82
C GLN A 65 -5.28 23.39 14.39
N MET A 66 -6.15 24.32 14.01
CA MET A 66 -5.76 25.55 13.31
C MET A 66 -4.78 26.42 14.11
N GLY A 67 -4.94 26.48 15.43
CA GLY A 67 -4.06 27.26 16.31
C GLY A 67 -2.61 26.77 16.32
N GLU A 68 -2.41 25.44 16.28
CA GLU A 68 -1.07 24.84 16.30
C GLU A 68 -0.46 24.73 14.90
N VAL A 69 -1.28 24.35 13.92
CA VAL A 69 -0.83 24.13 12.54
C VAL A 69 -0.57 25.45 11.80
N ALA A 70 -1.36 26.50 12.10
CA ALA A 70 -1.34 27.80 11.43
C ALA A 70 -1.26 27.68 9.88
N PRO A 71 -2.26 27.05 9.23
CA PRO A 71 -2.27 26.90 7.78
C PRO A 71 -2.51 28.23 7.06
N GLY A 72 -1.94 28.38 5.87
CA GLY A 72 -2.14 29.57 5.05
C GLY A 72 -1.31 29.55 3.76
N GLY A 73 -1.36 30.65 3.01
CA GLY A 73 -0.63 30.77 1.75
C GLY A 73 -1.15 29.81 0.67
N PHE A 74 -2.44 29.49 0.72
CA PHE A 74 -3.11 28.71 -0.31
C PHE A 74 -3.07 29.47 -1.63
N ALA A 75 -2.52 28.85 -2.67
CA ALA A 75 -2.40 29.45 -4.00
C ALA A 75 -2.58 28.38 -5.06
N ILE A 76 -3.03 28.78 -6.25
CA ILE A 76 -2.96 27.93 -7.45
C ILE A 76 -1.49 27.57 -7.69
N GLN A 77 -1.20 26.29 -7.92
CA GLN A 77 0.15 25.84 -8.17
C GLN A 77 0.71 26.52 -9.44
N ASP A 78 1.93 27.06 -9.32
CA ASP A 78 2.66 27.65 -10.45
C ASP A 78 2.70 26.70 -11.65
N GLY A 79 2.28 27.21 -12.82
CA GLY A 79 2.27 26.48 -14.08
C GLY A 79 1.05 25.58 -14.30
N GLU A 80 0.15 25.46 -13.32
CA GLU A 80 -1.13 24.77 -13.46
C GLU A 80 -2.25 25.79 -13.72
N ILE A 81 -3.27 25.36 -14.45
CA ILE A 81 -4.46 26.17 -14.74
C ILE A 81 -5.68 25.40 -14.24
N PRO A 82 -6.60 26.02 -13.48
CA PRO A 82 -7.85 25.36 -13.12
C PRO A 82 -8.65 24.91 -14.34
N VAL A 83 -9.21 23.71 -14.27
CA VAL A 83 -10.01 23.10 -15.34
C VAL A 83 -11.42 22.88 -14.85
N GLU A 84 -12.42 23.27 -15.65
CA GLU A 84 -13.83 23.03 -15.38
C GLU A 84 -14.36 21.93 -16.30
N GLU A 85 -14.90 20.87 -15.71
CA GLU A 85 -15.49 19.73 -16.40
C GLU A 85 -16.73 19.26 -15.63
N ASP A 86 -17.85 19.03 -16.32
CA ASP A 86 -19.13 18.60 -15.74
C ASP A 86 -19.59 19.42 -14.52
N GLY A 87 -19.37 20.73 -14.55
CA GLY A 87 -19.75 21.66 -13.47
C GLY A 87 -18.85 21.58 -12.22
N VAL A 88 -17.71 20.91 -12.33
CA VAL A 88 -16.70 20.83 -11.27
C VAL A 88 -15.41 21.51 -11.71
N THR A 89 -15.01 22.55 -10.97
CA THR A 89 -13.73 23.25 -11.20
C THR A 89 -12.64 22.59 -10.36
N THR A 90 -11.64 22.00 -11.01
CA THR A 90 -10.49 21.36 -10.37
C THR A 90 -9.27 22.27 -10.44
N ALA A 91 -8.58 22.46 -9.31
CA ALA A 91 -7.37 23.27 -9.21
C ALA A 91 -6.29 22.57 -8.39
N TRP A 92 -5.07 22.53 -8.93
CA TRP A 92 -3.88 22.19 -8.16
C TRP A 92 -3.48 23.35 -7.27
N ILE A 93 -3.19 23.07 -6.01
CA ILE A 93 -2.90 24.10 -5.01
C ILE A 93 -1.62 23.79 -4.23
N THR A 94 -0.92 24.85 -3.85
CA THR A 94 0.15 24.81 -2.85
C THR A 94 -0.30 25.56 -1.61
N PHE A 95 0.25 25.19 -0.46
CA PHE A 95 -0.01 25.87 0.80
C PHE A 95 1.16 25.66 1.76
N GLU A 96 1.16 26.38 2.87
CA GLU A 96 2.10 26.18 3.95
C GLU A 96 1.41 26.03 5.30
N THR A 97 2.13 25.41 6.24
CA THR A 97 1.79 25.39 7.66
C THR A 97 2.96 25.97 8.45
N LYS A 98 2.82 26.11 9.76
CA LYS A 98 3.92 26.45 10.66
C LYS A 98 5.14 25.54 10.47
N THR A 99 4.91 24.25 10.26
CA THR A 99 5.97 23.21 10.25
C THR A 99 6.43 22.82 8.84
N GLY A 100 5.66 23.05 7.79
CA GLY A 100 6.00 22.53 6.47
C GLY A 100 5.33 23.22 5.28
N ARG A 101 5.59 22.65 4.10
CA ARG A 101 4.99 23.07 2.82
C ARG A 101 4.22 21.90 2.22
N GLY A 102 3.08 22.22 1.63
CA GLY A 102 2.12 21.25 1.15
C GLY A 102 1.74 21.43 -0.31
N TRP A 103 1.19 20.35 -0.86
CA TRP A 103 0.65 20.26 -2.20
C TRP A 103 -0.70 19.55 -2.14
N GLY A 104 -1.65 20.00 -2.92
CA GLY A 104 -3.03 19.56 -2.83
C GLY A 104 -3.79 19.68 -4.13
N LEU A 105 -5.02 19.17 -4.10
CA LEU A 105 -5.99 19.27 -5.19
C LEU A 105 -7.33 19.71 -4.59
N MET A 106 -7.91 20.75 -5.17
CA MET A 106 -9.20 21.30 -4.76
C MET A 106 -10.20 21.12 -5.89
N ARG A 107 -11.42 20.67 -5.56
CA ARG A 107 -12.56 20.66 -6.48
C ARG A 107 -13.67 21.53 -5.95
N LEU A 108 -14.14 22.46 -6.77
CA LEU A 108 -15.28 23.32 -6.48
C LEU A 108 -16.52 22.80 -7.21
N ARG A 109 -17.66 22.80 -6.53
CA ARG A 109 -18.99 22.60 -7.11
C ARG A 109 -19.87 23.77 -6.66
N ASP A 110 -20.52 24.44 -7.59
CA ASP A 110 -21.35 25.62 -7.33
C ASP A 110 -20.61 26.71 -6.52
N GLY A 111 -19.32 26.93 -6.83
CA GLY A 111 -18.45 27.90 -6.17
C GLY A 111 -18.02 27.54 -4.74
N ARG A 112 -18.29 26.31 -4.29
CA ARG A 112 -17.91 25.82 -2.95
C ARG A 112 -17.01 24.60 -3.03
N ILE A 113 -16.13 24.45 -2.05
CA ILE A 113 -15.19 23.33 -1.96
C ILE A 113 -15.97 22.03 -1.72
N TRP A 114 -16.00 21.17 -2.73
CA TRP A 114 -16.59 19.83 -2.64
C TRP A 114 -15.57 18.83 -2.10
N THR A 115 -14.38 18.76 -2.71
CA THR A 115 -13.28 17.93 -2.20
C THR A 115 -12.01 18.76 -2.05
N LEU A 116 -11.35 18.65 -0.90
CA LEU A 116 -10.03 19.23 -0.65
C LEU A 116 -9.05 18.15 -0.23
N LEU A 117 -7.97 18.00 -0.98
CA LEU A 117 -6.80 17.22 -0.57
C LEU A 117 -5.71 18.16 -0.10
N THR A 118 -5.25 18.01 1.14
CA THR A 118 -4.03 18.63 1.65
C THR A 118 -3.00 17.55 1.91
N SER A 119 -1.78 17.69 1.38
CA SER A 119 -0.70 16.74 1.64
C SER A 119 0.60 17.44 1.99
N LEU A 120 1.23 17.03 3.09
CA LEU A 120 2.52 17.56 3.50
C LEU A 120 3.61 17.00 2.58
N ARG A 121 4.49 17.86 2.06
CA ARG A 121 5.55 17.46 1.12
C ARG A 121 6.94 17.58 1.71
N GLU A 122 7.15 18.51 2.62
CA GLU A 122 8.42 18.70 3.32
C GLU A 122 8.22 19.43 4.66
N LEU A 123 9.20 19.30 5.54
CA LEU A 123 9.30 20.03 6.80
C LEU A 123 10.26 21.21 6.64
N LYS A 124 9.83 22.41 7.04
CA LYS A 124 10.65 23.63 7.01
C LYS A 124 11.84 23.47 7.96
N GLY A 125 13.06 23.72 7.46
CA GLY A 125 14.30 23.55 8.22
C GLY A 125 14.85 22.13 8.26
N PHE A 126 14.08 21.14 7.79
CA PHE A 126 14.47 19.73 7.73
C PHE A 126 14.19 19.14 6.36
N GLU A 127 14.31 19.97 5.31
CA GLU A 127 14.07 19.53 3.95
C GLU A 127 15.09 18.49 3.48
N GLU A 128 14.67 17.61 2.58
CA GLU A 128 15.56 16.61 1.97
C GLU A 128 16.83 17.25 1.37
N THR A 129 17.95 16.54 1.44
CA THR A 129 19.27 16.96 0.94
C THR A 129 19.37 16.85 -0.59
N ARG A 130 18.54 17.60 -1.31
CA ARG A 130 18.44 17.60 -2.79
C ARG A 130 18.72 18.97 -3.42
N GLY A 131 19.00 18.98 -4.72
CA GLY A 131 19.30 20.19 -5.49
C GLY A 131 20.48 20.99 -4.91
N LYS A 132 20.21 22.21 -4.43
CA LYS A 132 21.22 23.08 -3.80
C LYS A 132 21.72 22.57 -2.43
N ARG A 133 20.99 21.64 -1.80
CA ARG A 133 21.33 21.01 -0.51
C ARG A 133 22.01 19.64 -0.66
N ARG A 134 22.45 19.28 -1.88
CA ARG A 134 23.07 17.96 -2.12
C ARG A 134 24.30 17.77 -1.23
N PRO A 135 24.49 16.56 -0.67
CA PRO A 135 25.70 16.23 0.06
C PRO A 135 26.92 16.33 -0.88
N MET A 136 28.04 16.83 -0.34
CA MET A 136 29.30 16.89 -1.07
C MET A 136 30.01 15.54 -0.95
N GLY A 137 30.28 14.87 -2.07
CA GLY A 137 31.04 13.61 -2.09
C GLY A 137 32.51 13.76 -1.70
N ALA A 138 33.03 14.99 -1.69
CA ALA A 138 34.35 15.33 -1.14
C ALA A 138 34.33 16.74 -0.55
N GLN A 139 34.93 16.91 0.63
CA GLN A 139 35.20 18.24 1.18
C GLN A 139 36.48 18.80 0.54
N HIS A 140 36.43 20.02 0.00
CA HIS A 140 37.60 20.68 -0.59
C HIS A 140 38.59 21.15 0.50
N GLY A 141 39.89 21.16 0.18
CA GLY A 141 40.98 21.51 1.11
C GLY A 141 41.92 20.32 1.39
N ALA A 142 42.91 20.51 2.25
CA ALA A 142 43.76 19.43 2.77
C ALA A 142 43.47 19.26 4.27
N ASP A 143 43.06 18.07 4.66
CA ASP A 143 42.78 17.70 6.05
C ASP A 143 43.48 16.37 6.35
N ARG A 144 44.27 16.35 7.43
CA ARG A 144 45.03 15.16 7.88
C ARG A 144 44.14 14.07 8.48
N HIS A 145 42.91 14.41 8.84
CA HIS A 145 41.93 13.52 9.45
C HIS A 145 40.71 13.27 8.55
N ARG A 146 40.83 13.54 7.24
CA ARG A 146 39.73 13.35 6.29
C ARG A 146 39.30 11.89 6.22
N THR A 147 38.03 11.65 6.54
CA THR A 147 37.32 10.41 6.24
C THR A 147 36.79 10.44 4.81
N THR A 148 37.03 9.37 4.06
CA THR A 148 36.43 9.17 2.73
C THR A 148 34.94 8.81 2.86
N TRP A 149 34.18 8.98 1.77
CA TRP A 149 32.77 8.54 1.74
C TRP A 149 32.62 7.06 2.11
N LYS A 150 33.53 6.22 1.59
CA LYS A 150 33.53 4.79 1.87
C LYS A 150 33.77 4.50 3.35
N GLU A 151 34.80 5.09 3.95
CA GLU A 151 35.10 4.91 5.38
C GLU A 151 33.95 5.40 6.27
N ALA A 152 33.29 6.50 5.90
CA ALA A 152 32.12 6.99 6.63
C ALA A 152 30.93 6.01 6.56
N ARG A 153 30.69 5.41 5.39
CA ARG A 153 29.64 4.37 5.24
C ARG A 153 29.99 3.09 5.98
N GLU A 154 31.26 2.67 5.96
CA GLU A 154 31.72 1.49 6.68
C GLU A 154 31.65 1.69 8.21
N ALA A 155 32.00 2.87 8.70
CA ALA A 155 31.85 3.24 10.11
C ALA A 155 30.37 3.23 10.53
N GLU A 156 29.49 3.90 9.77
CA GLU A 156 28.05 3.90 10.05
C GLU A 156 27.47 2.47 10.08
N ALA A 157 27.87 1.62 9.14
CA ALA A 157 27.40 0.23 9.07
C ALA A 157 27.90 -0.65 10.24
N ALA A 158 29.06 -0.32 10.81
CA ALA A 158 29.63 -1.03 11.96
C ALA A 158 29.06 -0.54 13.30
N GLU A 159 28.78 0.76 13.41
CA GLU A 159 28.36 1.40 14.66
C GLU A 159 26.83 1.38 14.88
N LEU A 160 26.04 1.59 13.81
CA LEU A 160 24.59 1.69 13.92
C LEU A 160 23.97 0.32 14.23
N GLY A 161 23.21 0.25 15.32
CA GLY A 161 22.65 -0.97 15.90
C GLY A 161 23.49 -1.60 17.01
N TYR A 162 24.74 -1.14 17.19
CA TYR A 162 25.67 -1.63 18.21
C TYR A 162 26.06 -0.50 19.17
N GLU A 163 27.02 0.33 18.78
CA GLU A 163 27.50 1.47 19.57
C GLU A 163 26.49 2.62 19.57
N THR A 164 25.84 2.86 18.44
CA THR A 164 24.78 3.85 18.27
C THR A 164 23.47 3.15 17.97
N GLN A 165 22.42 3.40 18.75
CA GLN A 165 21.11 2.80 18.49
C GLN A 165 20.34 3.59 17.43
N PRO A 166 19.60 2.91 16.52
CA PRO A 166 18.80 3.59 15.52
C PRO A 166 17.61 4.30 16.17
N TYR A 167 17.11 5.38 15.55
CA TYR A 167 15.86 6.00 15.97
C TYR A 167 14.65 5.18 15.52
N VAL A 168 14.72 4.60 14.31
CA VAL A 168 13.67 3.77 13.71
C VAL A 168 14.18 2.38 13.38
N VAL A 169 13.43 1.34 13.76
CA VAL A 169 13.59 0.00 13.18
C VAL A 169 12.40 -0.32 12.30
N VAL A 170 12.67 -0.74 11.06
CA VAL A 170 11.67 -1.20 10.10
C VAL A 170 11.79 -2.72 9.98
N VAL A 171 10.74 -3.43 10.38
CA VAL A 171 10.67 -4.90 10.32
C VAL A 171 10.04 -5.33 8.98
N GLY A 172 10.85 -5.90 8.09
CA GLY A 172 10.48 -6.28 6.74
C GLY A 172 11.20 -5.43 5.69
N GLY A 173 12.05 -6.07 4.88
CA GLY A 173 12.79 -5.49 3.76
C GLY A 173 12.07 -5.63 2.41
N GLY A 174 10.74 -5.71 2.48
CA GLY A 174 9.79 -5.54 1.39
C GLY A 174 10.00 -4.25 0.58
N GLN A 175 9.28 -4.11 -0.53
CA GLN A 175 9.17 -2.82 -1.23
C GLN A 175 8.73 -1.66 -0.32
N GLY A 176 7.85 -1.93 0.66
CA GLY A 176 7.44 -0.96 1.68
C GLY A 176 8.61 -0.55 2.56
N GLY A 177 9.30 -1.52 3.17
CA GLY A 177 10.46 -1.23 4.02
C GLY A 177 11.59 -0.52 3.28
N ILE A 178 11.85 -0.89 2.03
CA ILE A 178 12.85 -0.24 1.17
C ILE A 178 12.41 1.18 0.78
N ALA A 179 11.15 1.39 0.40
CA ALA A 179 10.63 2.72 0.07
C ALA A 179 10.72 3.66 1.27
N LEU A 180 10.26 3.22 2.45
CA LEU A 180 10.37 3.98 3.69
C LEU A 180 11.82 4.22 4.08
N GLY A 181 12.67 3.19 4.04
CA GLY A 181 14.10 3.31 4.34
C GLY A 181 14.78 4.36 3.47
N ALA A 182 14.44 4.44 2.18
CA ALA A 182 14.94 5.48 1.29
C ALA A 182 14.47 6.88 1.69
N ARG A 183 13.19 7.04 2.07
CA ARG A 183 12.69 8.33 2.59
C ARG A 183 13.43 8.76 3.86
N LEU A 184 13.60 7.83 4.80
CA LEU A 184 14.30 8.08 6.06
C LEU A 184 15.77 8.47 5.83
N ARG A 185 16.45 7.80 4.89
CA ARG A 185 17.83 8.12 4.51
C ARG A 185 17.96 9.55 3.96
N GLN A 186 17.07 9.97 3.05
CA GLN A 186 17.11 11.33 2.48
C GLN A 186 16.75 12.43 3.48
N LEU A 187 16.00 12.09 4.54
CA LEU A 187 15.65 12.98 5.65
C LEU A 187 16.65 12.91 6.82
N GLY A 188 17.69 12.09 6.72
CA GLY A 188 18.70 11.94 7.77
C GLY A 188 18.15 11.35 9.07
N VAL A 189 17.14 10.48 8.98
CA VAL A 189 16.62 9.75 10.15
C VAL A 189 17.44 8.46 10.34
N PRO A 190 18.10 8.24 11.49
CA PRO A 190 18.85 7.01 11.75
C PRO A 190 17.91 5.81 11.79
N ALA A 191 18.01 4.93 10.79
CA ALA A 191 17.10 3.80 10.63
C ALA A 191 17.83 2.54 10.19
N ILE A 192 17.32 1.38 10.63
CA ILE A 192 17.72 0.05 10.14
C ILE A 192 16.48 -0.64 9.55
N VAL A 193 16.62 -1.21 8.35
CA VAL A 193 15.63 -2.10 7.74
C VAL A 193 16.10 -3.54 7.93
N LEU A 194 15.26 -4.38 8.54
CA LEU A 194 15.57 -5.78 8.85
C LEU A 194 14.83 -6.71 7.91
N ASP A 195 15.53 -7.68 7.34
CA ASP A 195 14.92 -8.77 6.58
C ASP A 195 15.62 -10.09 6.83
N LYS A 196 14.84 -11.17 6.93
CA LYS A 196 15.35 -12.52 7.19
C LYS A 196 15.95 -13.18 5.95
N HIS A 197 15.65 -12.69 4.74
CA HIS A 197 16.16 -13.27 3.51
C HIS A 197 17.65 -12.93 3.27
N ASP A 198 18.30 -13.72 2.42
CA ASP A 198 19.72 -13.61 2.11
C ASP A 198 20.07 -12.32 1.39
N ARG A 199 19.22 -11.88 0.46
CA ARG A 199 19.41 -10.64 -0.31
C ARG A 199 18.13 -9.80 -0.35
N PRO A 200 18.24 -8.46 -0.48
CA PRO A 200 17.08 -7.63 -0.74
C PRO A 200 16.37 -8.11 -2.01
N GLY A 201 15.03 -8.11 -1.97
CA GLY A 201 14.20 -8.55 -3.09
C GLY A 201 13.96 -10.06 -3.17
N ASP A 202 14.58 -10.88 -2.31
CA ASP A 202 14.32 -12.32 -2.30
C ASP A 202 12.88 -12.68 -1.85
N GLN A 203 12.14 -11.76 -1.19
CA GLN A 203 10.69 -11.93 -1.00
C GLN A 203 9.89 -12.02 -2.31
N TRP A 204 10.45 -11.50 -3.42
CA TRP A 204 9.91 -11.61 -4.77
C TRP A 204 10.54 -12.80 -5.50
N ARG A 205 11.88 -12.93 -5.50
CA ARG A 205 12.56 -14.02 -6.23
C ARG A 205 12.12 -15.41 -5.80
N ASN A 206 11.78 -15.58 -4.53
CA ASN A 206 11.36 -16.87 -3.97
C ASN A 206 9.86 -17.19 -4.18
N ARG A 207 9.10 -16.32 -4.86
CA ARG A 207 7.71 -16.63 -5.28
C ARG A 207 7.70 -17.57 -6.48
N TYR A 208 6.52 -18.09 -6.81
CA TYR A 208 6.33 -19.04 -7.90
C TYR A 208 6.89 -18.54 -9.23
N LYS A 209 7.46 -19.48 -10.01
CA LYS A 209 8.28 -19.24 -11.21
C LYS A 209 7.66 -18.25 -12.20
N SER A 210 6.34 -18.34 -12.44
CA SER A 210 5.61 -17.55 -13.44
C SER A 210 5.17 -16.16 -12.97
N LEU A 211 5.42 -15.77 -11.71
CA LEU A 211 4.90 -14.51 -11.17
C LEU A 211 5.40 -13.29 -11.96
N CYS A 212 4.44 -12.55 -12.49
CA CYS A 212 4.58 -11.21 -13.04
C CYS A 212 3.65 -10.27 -12.28
N LEU A 213 4.00 -8.98 -12.17
CA LEU A 213 3.07 -7.99 -11.63
C LEU A 213 1.88 -7.82 -12.57
N HIS A 214 0.68 -7.71 -12.01
CA HIS A 214 -0.54 -7.39 -12.76
C HIS A 214 -0.78 -5.89 -12.87
N ASP A 215 -0.12 -5.11 -12.03
CA ASP A 215 -0.11 -3.66 -12.09
C ASP A 215 0.88 -3.19 -13.18
N PRO A 216 0.60 -2.08 -13.88
CA PRO A 216 1.49 -1.58 -14.93
C PRO A 216 2.64 -0.74 -14.38
N VAL A 217 3.72 -0.63 -15.14
CA VAL A 217 4.96 0.06 -14.77
C VAL A 217 4.75 1.50 -14.28
N TRP A 218 3.82 2.24 -14.87
CA TRP A 218 3.50 3.63 -14.49
C TRP A 218 2.94 3.73 -13.08
N TYR A 219 2.32 2.66 -12.58
CA TYR A 219 1.79 2.52 -11.22
C TYR A 219 2.84 2.07 -10.21
N ASP A 220 3.88 1.34 -10.65
CA ASP A 220 4.73 0.51 -9.79
C ASP A 220 6.08 1.13 -9.36
N HIS A 221 6.37 2.36 -9.73
CA HIS A 221 7.65 2.98 -9.38
C HIS A 221 7.92 3.04 -7.86
N LEU A 222 9.20 3.04 -7.49
CA LEU A 222 9.68 3.42 -6.15
C LEU A 222 9.88 4.94 -6.04
N PRO A 223 10.07 5.50 -4.82
CA PRO A 223 10.42 6.91 -4.69
C PRO A 223 11.81 7.19 -5.31
N TYR A 224 12.06 8.45 -5.70
CA TYR A 224 13.35 8.95 -6.23
C TYR A 224 13.83 8.38 -7.58
N ILE A 225 14.00 7.07 -7.72
CA ILE A 225 14.49 6.42 -8.94
C ILE A 225 13.32 5.69 -9.59
N LYS A 226 12.88 6.21 -10.75
CA LYS A 226 11.86 5.58 -11.59
C LYS A 226 12.44 4.37 -12.31
N PHE A 227 11.57 3.43 -12.69
CA PHE A 227 11.97 2.39 -13.63
C PHE A 227 12.41 3.04 -14.95
N PRO A 228 13.42 2.51 -15.63
CA PRO A 228 13.84 2.99 -16.95
C PRO A 228 12.71 2.88 -17.98
N ASP A 229 12.73 3.72 -19.01
CA ASP A 229 11.70 3.75 -20.07
C ASP A 229 11.59 2.44 -20.87
N ASN A 230 12.62 1.58 -20.82
CA ASN A 230 12.61 0.25 -21.44
C ASN A 230 12.24 -0.89 -20.47
N TRP A 231 11.70 -0.55 -19.29
CA TRP A 231 11.20 -1.53 -18.34
C TRP A 231 9.92 -2.18 -18.87
N PRO A 232 9.71 -3.50 -18.65
CA PRO A 232 8.45 -4.15 -19.04
C PRO A 232 7.25 -3.48 -18.37
N VAL A 233 6.13 -3.37 -19.11
CA VAL A 233 4.87 -2.84 -18.56
C VAL A 233 4.43 -3.67 -17.36
N PHE A 234 4.50 -5.00 -17.47
CA PHE A 234 4.27 -5.93 -16.37
C PHE A 234 5.61 -6.56 -15.98
N ALA A 235 6.08 -6.29 -14.77
CA ALA A 235 7.42 -6.67 -14.36
C ALA A 235 7.48 -8.10 -13.78
N PRO A 236 8.35 -8.99 -14.29
CA PRO A 236 8.56 -10.30 -13.69
C PRO A 236 9.17 -10.22 -12.29
N LYS A 237 8.86 -11.18 -11.41
CA LYS A 237 9.32 -11.22 -10.00
C LYS A 237 10.84 -11.05 -9.86
N ASP A 238 11.62 -11.65 -10.76
CA ASP A 238 13.08 -11.65 -10.68
C ASP A 238 13.65 -10.26 -11.00
N LYS A 239 13.03 -9.57 -11.96
CA LYS A 239 13.40 -8.20 -12.34
C LYS A 239 13.10 -7.22 -11.20
N ILE A 240 11.98 -7.41 -10.50
CA ILE A 240 11.67 -6.64 -9.28
C ILE A 240 12.65 -6.97 -8.16
N GLY A 241 12.99 -8.24 -7.96
CA GLY A 241 14.02 -8.64 -6.99
C GLY A 241 15.34 -7.90 -7.22
N ASP A 242 15.84 -7.95 -8.47
CA ASP A 242 17.09 -7.28 -8.87
C ASP A 242 17.01 -5.76 -8.75
N TRP A 243 15.84 -5.17 -9.05
CA TRP A 243 15.60 -3.75 -8.83
C TRP A 243 15.74 -3.37 -7.36
N LEU A 244 15.11 -4.13 -6.45
CA LEU A 244 15.15 -3.86 -5.02
C LEU A 244 16.57 -4.01 -4.45
N GLU A 245 17.31 -5.03 -4.89
CA GLU A 245 18.72 -5.20 -4.52
C GLU A 245 19.59 -4.03 -4.99
N MET A 246 19.45 -3.62 -6.25
CA MET A 246 20.14 -2.44 -6.77
C MET A 246 19.77 -1.18 -5.99
N TYR A 247 18.48 -1.00 -5.73
CA TYR A 247 17.92 0.19 -5.12
C TYR A 247 18.42 0.37 -3.68
N THR A 248 18.47 -0.70 -2.86
CA THR A 248 19.03 -0.63 -1.50
C THR A 248 20.48 -0.14 -1.48
N LYS A 249 21.29 -0.60 -2.44
CA LYS A 249 22.69 -0.21 -2.58
C LYS A 249 22.85 1.23 -3.05
N VAL A 250 22.17 1.63 -4.12
CA VAL A 250 22.31 2.98 -4.72
C VAL A 250 21.73 4.06 -3.82
N MET A 251 20.66 3.74 -3.08
CA MET A 251 20.08 4.64 -2.08
C MET A 251 20.78 4.57 -0.72
N GLU A 252 21.83 3.74 -0.58
CA GLU A 252 22.67 3.58 0.60
C GLU A 252 21.93 3.25 1.89
N LEU A 253 20.93 2.37 1.82
CA LEU A 253 20.12 2.00 2.98
C LEU A 253 20.93 1.17 3.97
N ASN A 254 20.74 1.39 5.27
CA ASN A 254 21.20 0.46 6.30
C ASN A 254 20.22 -0.73 6.36
N TYR A 255 20.40 -1.65 5.42
CA TYR A 255 19.57 -2.84 5.23
C TYR A 255 20.33 -4.06 5.76
N TRP A 256 19.79 -4.73 6.76
CA TRP A 256 20.36 -5.97 7.30
C TRP A 256 19.62 -7.18 6.74
N THR A 257 20.32 -7.97 5.94
CA THR A 257 19.86 -9.29 5.48
C THR A 257 20.08 -10.35 6.56
N ARG A 258 19.52 -11.54 6.37
CA ARG A 258 19.64 -12.69 7.32
C ARG A 258 19.37 -12.30 8.76
N SER A 259 18.45 -11.37 8.96
CA SER A 259 18.14 -10.74 10.24
C SER A 259 16.68 -10.97 10.58
N GLU A 260 16.41 -12.05 11.31
CA GLU A 260 15.07 -12.42 11.74
C GLU A 260 14.75 -11.76 13.07
N VAL A 261 13.71 -10.93 13.09
CA VAL A 261 13.16 -10.38 14.34
C VAL A 261 12.43 -11.49 15.09
N GLN A 262 12.87 -11.75 16.32
CA GLN A 262 12.32 -12.81 17.16
C GLN A 262 11.25 -12.28 18.12
N SER A 263 11.46 -11.08 18.66
CA SER A 263 10.48 -10.41 19.51
C SER A 263 10.77 -8.91 19.66
N CYS A 264 9.74 -8.18 20.05
CA CYS A 264 9.70 -6.75 20.28
C CYS A 264 8.96 -6.49 21.59
N SER A 265 9.43 -5.56 22.42
CA SER A 265 8.71 -5.12 23.62
C SER A 265 8.86 -3.63 23.80
N TYR A 266 7.78 -2.94 24.15
CA TYR A 266 7.79 -1.51 24.42
C TYR A 266 7.93 -1.24 25.92
N ASP A 267 8.83 -0.33 26.29
CA ASP A 267 8.95 0.18 27.65
C ASP A 267 8.36 1.59 27.72
N GLU A 268 7.17 1.68 28.30
CA GLU A 268 6.43 2.93 28.52
C GLU A 268 7.23 3.96 29.35
N ALA A 269 8.12 3.51 30.24
CA ALA A 269 8.88 4.43 31.10
C ALA A 269 9.99 5.18 30.35
N SER A 270 10.63 4.51 29.39
CA SER A 270 11.70 5.09 28.56
C SER A 270 11.20 5.58 27.19
N GLY A 271 10.00 5.18 26.79
CA GLY A 271 9.45 5.42 25.46
C GLY A 271 10.30 4.74 24.37
N GLU A 272 10.85 3.56 24.67
CA GLU A 272 11.75 2.81 23.79
C GLU A 272 11.25 1.39 23.56
N TRP A 273 11.49 0.90 22.34
CA TRP A 273 11.35 -0.50 22.02
C TRP A 273 12.63 -1.25 22.36
N THR A 274 12.50 -2.53 22.70
CA THR A 274 13.57 -3.52 22.66
C THR A 274 13.24 -4.52 21.57
N VAL A 275 14.07 -4.62 20.54
CA VAL A 275 13.89 -5.52 19.40
C VAL A 275 15.01 -6.56 19.41
N ARG A 276 14.66 -7.83 19.59
CA ARG A 276 15.59 -8.96 19.55
C ARG A 276 15.66 -9.51 18.14
N VAL A 277 16.87 -9.56 17.59
CA VAL A 277 17.14 -9.97 16.21
C VAL A 277 18.14 -11.12 16.24
N ASN A 278 17.83 -12.21 15.55
CA ASN A 278 18.80 -13.20 15.16
C ASN A 278 19.42 -12.77 13.83
N ARG A 279 20.64 -12.24 13.87
CA ARG A 279 21.41 -11.80 12.70
C ARG A 279 22.44 -12.88 12.37
N ASP A 280 22.11 -13.72 11.40
CA ASP A 280 23.01 -14.77 10.90
C ASP A 280 23.57 -15.70 12.00
N GLY A 281 22.73 -16.01 13.00
CA GLY A 281 23.08 -16.83 14.17
C GLY A 281 23.53 -16.04 15.40
N GLU A 282 23.73 -14.72 15.29
CA GLU A 282 24.08 -13.83 16.40
C GLU A 282 22.84 -13.14 16.97
N GLU A 283 22.64 -13.18 18.29
CA GLU A 283 21.59 -12.37 18.94
C GLU A 283 22.07 -10.91 19.06
N VAL A 284 21.33 -9.99 18.43
CA VAL A 284 21.51 -8.54 18.52
C VAL A 284 20.26 -7.90 19.11
N VAL A 285 20.44 -6.92 19.98
CA VAL A 285 19.34 -6.16 20.60
C VAL A 285 19.38 -4.72 20.13
N LEU A 286 18.34 -4.29 19.42
CA LEU A 286 18.15 -2.91 19.00
C LEU A 286 17.19 -2.18 19.94
N LYS A 287 17.43 -0.89 20.17
CA LYS A 287 16.63 -0.04 21.06
C LYS A 287 16.11 1.23 20.38
N PRO A 288 15.19 1.12 19.40
CA PRO A 288 14.67 2.30 18.73
C PRO A 288 13.59 3.00 19.53
N LYS A 289 13.40 4.30 19.26
CA LYS A 289 12.21 5.03 19.70
C LYS A 289 10.98 4.63 18.90
N GLN A 290 11.14 4.37 17.59
CA GLN A 290 10.06 4.09 16.65
C GLN A 290 10.17 2.69 16.05
N LEU A 291 9.08 1.93 16.04
CA LEU A 291 8.99 0.60 15.42
C LEU A 291 7.99 0.62 14.26
N VAL A 292 8.42 0.19 13.08
CA VAL A 292 7.55 0.07 11.90
C VAL A 292 7.43 -1.38 11.48
N LEU A 293 6.22 -1.92 11.48
CA LEU A 293 5.93 -3.22 10.88
C LEU A 293 5.65 -3.04 9.39
N ALA A 294 6.67 -3.38 8.58
CA ALA A 294 6.64 -3.40 7.12
C ALA A 294 6.58 -4.83 6.55
N THR A 295 5.89 -5.73 7.26
CA THR A 295 5.84 -7.17 7.01
C THR A 295 4.92 -7.57 5.85
N GLY A 296 4.21 -6.61 5.26
CA GLY A 296 3.42 -6.77 4.03
C GLY A 296 2.04 -7.40 4.23
N MET A 297 1.06 -6.92 3.45
CA MET A 297 -0.31 -7.45 3.38
C MET A 297 -0.37 -8.91 2.91
N SER A 298 0.68 -9.40 2.27
CA SER A 298 0.83 -10.78 1.80
C SER A 298 2.05 -11.47 2.42
N GLY A 299 2.32 -11.16 3.69
CA GLY A 299 3.50 -11.61 4.43
C GLY A 299 3.30 -12.85 5.30
N LYS A 300 2.12 -13.05 5.91
CA LYS A 300 1.81 -14.19 6.79
C LYS A 300 0.94 -15.21 6.05
N PRO A 301 1.47 -16.32 5.53
CA PRO A 301 0.67 -17.34 4.83
C PRO A 301 -0.50 -17.81 5.68
N ASN A 302 -1.68 -17.92 5.08
CA ASN A 302 -2.83 -18.53 5.74
C ASN A 302 -2.83 -20.04 5.45
N MET A 303 -2.37 -20.83 6.41
CA MET A 303 -2.28 -22.29 6.32
C MET A 303 -3.44 -22.95 7.05
N PRO A 304 -4.56 -23.27 6.38
CA PRO A 304 -5.62 -24.05 7.01
C PRO A 304 -5.13 -25.47 7.31
N THR A 305 -5.60 -26.03 8.43
CA THR A 305 -5.44 -27.44 8.78
C THR A 305 -6.74 -28.17 8.49
N PHE A 306 -6.66 -29.27 7.77
CA PHE A 306 -7.76 -30.18 7.49
C PHE A 306 -7.46 -31.56 8.07
N PRO A 307 -8.47 -32.34 8.49
CA PRO A 307 -8.28 -33.73 8.89
C PRO A 307 -7.61 -34.55 7.78
N GLY A 308 -6.65 -35.41 8.12
CA GLY A 308 -5.99 -36.34 7.19
C GLY A 308 -4.85 -35.76 6.35
N MET A 309 -4.50 -34.48 6.51
CA MET A 309 -3.38 -33.87 5.76
C MET A 309 -2.04 -34.57 6.03
N GLU A 310 -1.86 -35.10 7.24
CA GLU A 310 -0.68 -35.85 7.67
C GLU A 310 -0.53 -37.22 7.00
N ASP A 311 -1.64 -37.79 6.51
CA ASP A 311 -1.69 -39.11 5.87
C ASP A 311 -1.65 -38.99 4.33
N PHE A 312 -1.76 -37.78 3.78
CA PHE A 312 -1.67 -37.53 2.35
C PHE A 312 -0.28 -37.89 1.82
N ARG A 313 -0.22 -38.78 0.82
CA ARG A 313 1.02 -39.31 0.26
C ARG A 313 1.64 -38.42 -0.82
N GLY A 314 0.86 -37.47 -1.34
CA GLY A 314 1.35 -36.44 -2.26
C GLY A 314 2.02 -35.29 -1.52
N GLU A 315 2.30 -34.20 -2.23
CA GLU A 315 2.89 -33.00 -1.64
C GLU A 315 1.84 -31.93 -1.35
N ILE A 316 1.96 -31.23 -0.22
CA ILE A 316 1.11 -30.08 0.12
C ILE A 316 2.00 -28.85 0.20
N GLN A 317 1.66 -27.82 -0.57
CA GLN A 317 2.42 -26.57 -0.64
C GLN A 317 1.50 -25.37 -0.44
N HIS A 318 1.97 -24.33 0.26
CA HIS A 318 1.32 -23.02 0.14
C HIS A 318 1.75 -22.35 -1.18
N SER A 319 0.87 -21.54 -1.76
CA SER A 319 1.19 -20.74 -2.97
C SER A 319 2.48 -19.91 -2.84
N SER A 320 2.82 -19.43 -1.64
CA SER A 320 4.06 -18.68 -1.40
C SER A 320 5.33 -19.52 -1.35
N GLN A 321 5.21 -20.85 -1.32
CA GLN A 321 6.31 -21.82 -1.28
C GLN A 321 6.36 -22.68 -2.55
N HIS A 322 5.38 -22.53 -3.44
CA HIS A 322 5.32 -23.27 -4.70
C HIS A 322 6.48 -22.83 -5.62
N ALA A 323 7.43 -23.74 -5.87
CA ALA A 323 8.62 -23.44 -6.68
C ALA A 323 8.30 -23.26 -8.18
N GLY A 324 7.14 -23.75 -8.63
CA GLY A 324 6.73 -23.73 -10.03
C GLY A 324 6.30 -25.11 -10.53
N PRO A 325 5.96 -25.20 -11.83
CA PRO A 325 5.25 -26.36 -12.38
C PRO A 325 6.16 -27.52 -12.81
N ASP A 326 7.48 -27.30 -12.88
CA ASP A 326 8.44 -28.20 -13.55
C ASP A 326 8.43 -29.66 -13.03
N ALA A 327 8.08 -29.88 -11.75
CA ALA A 327 8.04 -31.20 -11.14
C ALA A 327 6.71 -31.97 -11.34
N TRP A 328 5.72 -31.35 -11.98
CA TRP A 328 4.31 -31.78 -11.92
C TRP A 328 3.72 -32.19 -13.26
N THR A 329 4.54 -32.35 -14.31
CA THR A 329 4.11 -32.81 -15.63
C THR A 329 3.41 -34.17 -15.56
N GLY A 330 2.21 -34.26 -16.14
CA GLY A 330 1.36 -35.45 -16.14
C GLY A 330 0.79 -35.85 -14.77
N LYS A 331 1.01 -35.03 -13.73
CA LYS A 331 0.50 -35.26 -12.37
C LYS A 331 -0.88 -34.64 -12.18
N LYS A 332 -1.65 -35.18 -11.24
CA LYS A 332 -2.92 -34.59 -10.83
C LYS A 332 -2.68 -33.55 -9.76
N VAL A 333 -3.17 -32.33 -9.97
CA VAL A 333 -2.93 -31.21 -9.07
C VAL A 333 -4.26 -30.58 -8.67
N VAL A 334 -4.46 -30.41 -7.36
CA VAL A 334 -5.60 -29.68 -6.80
C VAL A 334 -5.12 -28.34 -6.25
N VAL A 335 -5.66 -27.24 -6.76
CA VAL A 335 -5.36 -25.89 -6.28
C VAL A 335 -6.55 -25.37 -5.48
N ILE A 336 -6.38 -25.18 -4.17
CA ILE A 336 -7.44 -24.73 -3.26
C ILE A 336 -7.41 -23.20 -3.17
N GLY A 337 -8.40 -22.55 -3.78
CA GLY A 337 -8.50 -21.09 -3.89
C GLY A 337 -8.80 -20.64 -5.31
N SER A 338 -9.23 -19.39 -5.47
CA SER A 338 -9.71 -18.86 -6.76
C SER A 338 -9.36 -17.37 -6.96
N ASN A 339 -8.27 -16.87 -6.37
CA ASN A 339 -7.80 -15.48 -6.57
C ASN A 339 -6.52 -15.48 -7.44
N ASN A 340 -5.78 -14.36 -7.48
CA ASN A 340 -4.54 -14.21 -8.28
C ASN A 340 -3.62 -15.43 -8.25
N SER A 341 -3.11 -15.81 -7.07
CA SER A 341 -2.15 -16.93 -6.99
C SER A 341 -2.71 -18.27 -7.46
N ALA A 342 -4.02 -18.51 -7.29
CA ALA A 342 -4.62 -19.75 -7.78
C ALA A 342 -4.64 -19.79 -9.31
N HIS A 343 -5.06 -18.70 -9.94
CA HIS A 343 -5.14 -18.62 -11.40
C HIS A 343 -3.76 -18.73 -12.05
N ASP A 344 -2.77 -17.97 -11.57
CA ASP A 344 -1.41 -17.99 -12.13
C ASP A 344 -0.74 -19.36 -11.99
N ILE A 345 -0.93 -20.01 -10.83
CA ILE A 345 -0.37 -21.34 -10.57
C ILE A 345 -1.09 -22.39 -11.41
N CYS A 346 -2.43 -22.35 -11.51
CA CYS A 346 -3.17 -23.27 -12.37
C CYS A 346 -2.74 -23.16 -13.83
N ALA A 347 -2.63 -21.93 -14.36
CA ALA A 347 -2.17 -21.71 -15.74
C ALA A 347 -0.75 -22.26 -15.96
N ALA A 348 0.20 -21.94 -15.07
CA ALA A 348 1.57 -22.42 -15.18
C ALA A 348 1.69 -23.96 -15.09
N LEU A 349 0.88 -24.59 -14.24
CA LEU A 349 0.80 -26.05 -14.14
C LEU A 349 0.22 -26.68 -15.41
N TRP A 350 -0.84 -26.08 -15.96
CA TRP A 350 -1.48 -26.52 -17.20
C TRP A 350 -0.52 -26.38 -18.40
N GLU A 351 0.22 -25.28 -18.50
CA GLU A 351 1.26 -25.06 -19.54
C GLU A 351 2.36 -26.14 -19.51
N HIS A 352 2.53 -26.81 -18.38
CA HIS A 352 3.47 -27.90 -18.15
C HIS A 352 2.82 -29.29 -18.11
N GLU A 353 1.63 -29.42 -18.71
CA GLU A 353 0.89 -30.67 -18.91
C GLU A 353 0.47 -31.37 -17.60
N ALA A 354 0.25 -30.62 -16.52
CA ALA A 354 -0.40 -31.16 -15.31
C ALA A 354 -1.93 -31.24 -15.50
N ASP A 355 -2.57 -32.23 -14.87
CA ASP A 355 -4.04 -32.32 -14.78
C ASP A 355 -4.53 -31.48 -13.60
N VAL A 356 -4.98 -30.26 -13.88
CA VAL A 356 -5.27 -29.24 -12.86
C VAL A 356 -6.76 -29.16 -12.55
N THR A 357 -7.09 -29.21 -11.26
CA THR A 357 -8.43 -28.89 -10.73
C THR A 357 -8.34 -27.73 -9.74
N MET A 358 -9.05 -26.63 -10.03
CA MET A 358 -9.24 -25.50 -9.13
C MET A 358 -10.44 -25.75 -8.22
N VAL A 359 -10.30 -25.51 -6.91
CA VAL A 359 -11.39 -25.57 -5.94
C VAL A 359 -11.81 -24.14 -5.55
N GLN A 360 -13.00 -23.74 -5.98
CA GLN A 360 -13.60 -22.46 -5.66
C GLN A 360 -14.59 -22.58 -4.50
N ARG A 361 -14.24 -21.95 -3.37
CA ARG A 361 -15.09 -21.91 -2.18
C ARG A 361 -16.12 -20.78 -2.17
N SER A 362 -15.75 -19.65 -2.75
CA SER A 362 -16.54 -18.41 -2.76
C SER A 362 -16.28 -17.66 -4.06
N SER A 363 -17.18 -16.75 -4.42
CA SER A 363 -17.04 -15.93 -5.62
C SER A 363 -15.73 -15.12 -5.65
N THR A 364 -15.26 -14.85 -6.87
CA THR A 364 -14.10 -14.00 -7.14
C THR A 364 -14.54 -12.89 -8.10
N HIS A 365 -14.03 -11.66 -7.89
CA HIS A 365 -14.17 -10.63 -8.90
C HIS A 365 -13.09 -10.79 -9.97
N ILE A 366 -13.48 -10.88 -11.23
CA ILE A 366 -12.58 -11.03 -12.36
C ILE A 366 -12.64 -9.79 -13.23
N VAL A 367 -11.47 -9.25 -13.57
CA VAL A 367 -11.34 -8.18 -14.56
C VAL A 367 -10.24 -8.57 -15.54
N ARG A 368 -10.48 -8.42 -16.84
CA ARG A 368 -9.44 -8.71 -17.85
C ARG A 368 -8.38 -7.60 -17.82
N SER A 369 -7.11 -7.98 -17.96
CA SER A 369 -5.98 -7.05 -17.88
C SER A 369 -6.08 -5.92 -18.90
N ASP A 370 -6.45 -6.21 -20.16
CA ASP A 370 -6.63 -5.23 -21.23
C ASP A 370 -7.72 -4.20 -20.88
N SER A 371 -8.89 -4.67 -20.44
CA SER A 371 -9.99 -3.80 -20.02
C SER A 371 -9.65 -2.97 -18.79
N LEU A 372 -8.98 -3.55 -17.78
CA LEU A 372 -8.52 -2.80 -16.61
C LEU A 372 -7.52 -1.71 -17.00
N MET A 373 -6.58 -2.03 -17.89
CA MET A 373 -5.56 -1.09 -18.36
C MET A 373 -6.14 0.09 -19.13
N GLU A 374 -7.06 -0.16 -20.05
CA GLU A 374 -7.63 0.89 -20.89
C GLU A 374 -8.68 1.71 -20.15
N ILE A 375 -9.60 1.06 -19.43
CA ILE A 375 -10.76 1.72 -18.82
C ILE A 375 -10.48 2.16 -17.38
N GLY A 376 -9.87 1.29 -16.57
CA GLY A 376 -9.72 1.50 -15.14
C GLY A 376 -8.48 2.32 -14.74
N LEU A 377 -7.36 2.08 -15.43
CA LEU A 377 -6.06 2.69 -15.13
C LEU A 377 -5.61 3.70 -16.19
N GLY A 378 -6.17 3.65 -17.41
CA GLY A 378 -5.67 4.35 -18.58
C GLY A 378 -5.49 5.85 -18.39
N ALA A 379 -6.45 6.51 -17.76
CA ALA A 379 -6.41 7.95 -17.53
C ALA A 379 -5.29 8.41 -16.56
N LEU A 380 -4.75 7.52 -15.73
CA LEU A 380 -3.81 7.86 -14.66
C LEU A 380 -2.46 7.16 -14.77
N TYR A 381 -2.43 5.92 -15.24
CA TYR A 381 -1.26 5.04 -15.16
C TYR A 381 -1.03 4.33 -16.50
N SER A 382 -0.83 5.12 -17.56
CA SER A 382 -0.54 4.66 -18.92
C SER A 382 0.47 5.58 -19.62
N GLU A 383 0.96 5.15 -20.78
CA GLU A 383 1.78 6.00 -21.64
C GLU A 383 1.01 7.25 -22.11
N GLU A 384 -0.27 7.09 -22.47
CA GLU A 384 -1.14 8.20 -22.87
C GLU A 384 -1.32 9.21 -21.72
N ALA A 385 -1.42 8.74 -20.48
CA ALA A 385 -1.48 9.62 -19.31
C ALA A 385 -0.19 10.46 -19.19
N LEU A 386 0.99 9.85 -19.40
CA LEU A 386 2.26 10.59 -19.42
C LEU A 386 2.33 11.61 -20.55
N GLU A 387 1.90 11.25 -21.76
CA GLU A 387 1.84 12.15 -22.93
C GLU A 387 0.92 13.35 -22.65
N ASN A 388 -0.15 13.14 -21.89
CA ASN A 388 -1.08 14.17 -21.43
C ASN A 388 -0.58 14.94 -20.19
N GLY A 389 0.65 14.69 -19.73
CA GLY A 389 1.27 15.40 -18.61
C GLY A 389 0.83 14.92 -17.22
N VAL A 390 0.13 13.78 -17.13
CA VAL A 390 -0.22 13.10 -15.88
C VAL A 390 0.95 12.21 -15.47
N THR A 391 1.92 12.80 -14.78
CA THR A 391 3.05 12.06 -14.20
C THR A 391 2.57 11.11 -13.10
N THR A 392 3.39 10.11 -12.73
CA THR A 392 3.10 9.23 -11.58
C THR A 392 2.72 10.00 -10.31
N GLU A 393 3.42 11.09 -10.00
CA GLU A 393 3.12 11.92 -8.84
C GLU A 393 1.76 12.62 -8.95
N LYS A 394 1.39 13.12 -10.13
CA LYS A 394 0.06 13.70 -10.36
C LYS A 394 -1.02 12.63 -10.31
N ALA A 395 -0.80 11.47 -10.92
CA ALA A 395 -1.70 10.34 -10.88
C ALA A 395 -2.01 9.90 -9.44
N ASP A 396 -0.96 9.74 -8.63
CA ASP A 396 -1.11 9.39 -7.21
C ASP A 396 -1.92 10.44 -6.44
N MET A 397 -1.69 11.73 -6.71
CA MET A 397 -2.44 12.82 -6.07
C MET A 397 -3.89 12.93 -6.56
N ILE A 398 -4.16 12.70 -7.85
CA ILE A 398 -5.52 12.65 -8.40
C ILE A 398 -6.27 11.49 -7.76
N PHE A 399 -5.66 10.30 -7.71
CA PHE A 399 -6.25 9.15 -7.03
C PHE A 399 -6.47 9.43 -5.55
N ALA A 400 -5.49 10.00 -4.85
CA ALA A 400 -5.61 10.36 -3.44
C ALA A 400 -6.69 11.42 -3.19
N SER A 401 -6.97 12.30 -4.15
CA SER A 401 -7.95 13.37 -4.00
C SER A 401 -9.40 12.89 -4.00
N LEU A 402 -9.65 11.64 -4.37
CA LEU A 402 -10.99 11.02 -4.32
C LEU A 402 -11.22 10.42 -2.93
N PRO A 403 -12.14 10.99 -2.12
CA PRO A 403 -12.47 10.44 -0.80
C PRO A 403 -13.03 9.03 -0.93
N TYR A 404 -12.60 8.11 -0.07
CA TYR A 404 -13.04 6.71 -0.15
C TYR A 404 -14.56 6.53 0.02
N ARG A 405 -15.23 7.47 0.70
CA ARG A 405 -16.70 7.45 0.85
C ARG A 405 -17.41 7.41 -0.50
N ILE A 406 -16.96 8.23 -1.44
CA ILE A 406 -17.58 8.41 -2.75
C ILE A 406 -16.82 7.72 -3.88
N MET A 407 -15.63 7.19 -3.62
CA MET A 407 -14.81 6.50 -4.63
C MET A 407 -15.58 5.41 -5.39
N HIS A 408 -16.45 4.66 -4.70
CA HIS A 408 -17.26 3.62 -5.33
C HIS A 408 -18.15 4.16 -6.46
N GLU A 409 -18.68 5.38 -6.35
CA GLU A 409 -19.53 6.03 -7.36
C GLU A 409 -18.77 6.30 -8.67
N PHE A 410 -17.45 6.57 -8.58
CA PHE A 410 -16.59 6.74 -9.74
C PHE A 410 -16.14 5.42 -10.35
N GLN A 411 -16.07 4.36 -9.54
CA GLN A 411 -15.63 3.04 -10.00
C GLN A 411 -16.74 2.28 -10.71
N ILE A 412 -17.99 2.35 -10.23
CA ILE A 412 -19.13 1.60 -10.79
C ILE A 412 -19.26 1.80 -12.32
N PRO A 413 -19.27 3.03 -12.87
CA PRO A 413 -19.38 3.22 -14.32
C PRO A 413 -18.25 2.57 -15.12
N LEU A 414 -17.02 2.57 -14.59
CA LEU A 414 -15.86 1.96 -15.22
C LEU A 414 -16.03 0.43 -15.29
N TYR A 415 -16.45 -0.20 -14.20
CA TYR A 415 -16.69 -1.64 -14.17
C TYR A 415 -17.94 -2.05 -14.95
N ASP A 416 -18.97 -1.20 -15.04
CA ASP A 416 -20.11 -1.41 -15.92
C ASP A 416 -19.67 -1.41 -17.40
N GLN A 417 -18.79 -0.48 -17.80
CA GLN A 417 -18.22 -0.47 -19.14
C GLN A 417 -17.38 -1.72 -19.43
N MET A 418 -16.57 -2.18 -18.47
CA MET A 418 -15.82 -3.44 -18.59
C MET A 418 -16.76 -4.65 -18.71
N ARG A 419 -17.84 -4.68 -17.92
CA ARG A 419 -18.87 -5.72 -17.97
C ARG A 419 -19.53 -5.80 -19.33
N GLU A 420 -19.85 -4.66 -19.93
CA GLU A 420 -20.44 -4.58 -21.26
C GLU A 420 -19.45 -5.01 -22.35
N ARG A 421 -18.21 -4.51 -22.29
CA ARG A 421 -17.13 -4.85 -23.23
C ARG A 421 -16.83 -6.35 -23.26
N ASP A 422 -16.75 -6.97 -22.08
CA ASP A 422 -16.31 -8.36 -21.91
C ASP A 422 -17.49 -9.32 -21.61
N ALA A 423 -18.72 -8.94 -21.99
CA ALA A 423 -19.93 -9.68 -21.65
C ALA A 423 -19.89 -11.17 -22.06
N GLU A 424 -19.33 -11.47 -23.24
CA GLU A 424 -19.20 -12.86 -23.71
C GLU A 424 -18.22 -13.68 -22.87
N PHE A 425 -17.11 -13.08 -22.45
CA PHE A 425 -16.11 -13.70 -21.57
C PHE A 425 -16.74 -14.06 -20.22
N TYR A 426 -17.47 -13.13 -19.60
CA TYR A 426 -18.15 -13.38 -18.33
C TYR A 426 -19.24 -14.46 -18.46
N ALA A 427 -20.03 -14.43 -19.54
CA ALA A 427 -21.02 -15.47 -19.82
C ALA A 427 -20.36 -16.85 -20.05
N GLY A 428 -19.14 -16.88 -20.60
CA GLY A 428 -18.32 -18.09 -20.72
C GLY A 428 -17.95 -18.67 -19.37
N LEU A 429 -17.46 -17.82 -18.45
CA LEU A 429 -17.09 -18.23 -17.09
C LEU A 429 -18.29 -18.77 -16.30
N GLU A 430 -19.43 -18.09 -16.36
CA GLU A 430 -20.66 -18.56 -15.71
C GLU A 430 -21.11 -19.90 -16.27
N ARG A 431 -21.02 -20.10 -17.59
CA ARG A 431 -21.36 -21.38 -18.24
C ARG A 431 -20.41 -22.51 -17.82
N ALA A 432 -19.14 -22.22 -17.59
CA ALA A 432 -18.16 -23.15 -17.03
C ALA A 432 -18.37 -23.41 -15.52
N GLY A 433 -19.30 -22.72 -14.87
CA GLY A 433 -19.63 -22.86 -13.46
C GLY A 433 -18.86 -21.93 -12.53
N PHE A 434 -17.99 -21.06 -13.05
CA PHE A 434 -17.21 -20.16 -12.21
C PHE A 434 -18.09 -19.11 -11.52
N GLN A 435 -17.95 -18.99 -10.21
CA GLN A 435 -18.72 -18.04 -9.40
C GLN A 435 -18.03 -16.67 -9.42
N LEU A 436 -18.67 -15.72 -10.10
CA LEU A 436 -18.22 -14.34 -10.22
C LEU A 436 -18.93 -13.41 -9.24
N ASP A 437 -18.31 -12.28 -8.93
CA ASP A 437 -18.98 -11.14 -8.31
C ASP A 437 -18.40 -9.80 -8.83
N TRP A 438 -19.08 -8.70 -8.53
CA TRP A 438 -18.72 -7.34 -8.96
C TRP A 438 -18.31 -6.44 -7.78
N GLY A 439 -17.93 -7.03 -6.65
CA GLY A 439 -17.84 -6.35 -5.36
C GLY A 439 -19.22 -6.19 -4.71
N ASP A 440 -19.24 -5.90 -3.41
CA ASP A 440 -20.48 -5.82 -2.60
C ASP A 440 -21.49 -4.78 -3.12
N ASP A 441 -21.03 -3.76 -3.84
CA ASP A 441 -21.81 -2.64 -4.38
C ASP A 441 -21.56 -2.39 -5.88
N GLY A 442 -20.97 -3.36 -6.60
CA GLY A 442 -20.68 -3.22 -8.04
C GLY A 442 -19.42 -2.39 -8.36
N SER A 443 -18.68 -1.92 -7.37
CA SER A 443 -17.50 -1.05 -7.56
C SER A 443 -16.20 -1.79 -7.91
N GLY A 444 -16.29 -3.10 -8.16
CA GLY A 444 -15.23 -3.92 -8.74
C GLY A 444 -13.95 -4.02 -7.88
N LEU A 445 -12.82 -4.23 -8.57
CA LEU A 445 -11.53 -4.57 -7.98
C LEU A 445 -11.02 -3.55 -6.96
N PHE A 446 -11.03 -2.25 -7.28
CA PHE A 446 -10.34 -1.24 -6.44
C PHE A 446 -10.94 -1.13 -5.04
N MET A 447 -12.26 -0.91 -4.94
CA MET A 447 -12.92 -0.82 -3.64
C MET A 447 -12.86 -2.14 -2.89
N LYS A 448 -12.96 -3.27 -3.60
CA LYS A 448 -12.80 -4.60 -3.01
C LYS A 448 -11.41 -4.80 -2.39
N TYR A 449 -10.34 -4.38 -3.07
CA TYR A 449 -8.99 -4.38 -2.52
C TYR A 449 -8.88 -3.48 -1.29
N LEU A 450 -9.40 -2.26 -1.36
CA LEU A 450 -9.34 -1.33 -0.23
C LEU A 450 -10.10 -1.84 0.99
N ARG A 451 -11.26 -2.46 0.81
CA ARG A 451 -12.11 -2.97 1.90
C ARG A 451 -11.55 -4.24 2.54
N ARG A 452 -11.04 -5.20 1.75
CA ARG A 452 -10.69 -6.54 2.28
C ARG A 452 -9.33 -7.11 1.87
N GLY A 453 -8.57 -6.41 1.03
CA GLY A 453 -7.21 -6.78 0.62
C GLY A 453 -7.11 -8.06 -0.22
N SER A 454 -8.24 -8.62 -0.69
CA SER A 454 -8.27 -9.94 -1.34
C SER A 454 -9.55 -10.18 -2.17
N GLY A 455 -9.62 -11.32 -2.85
CA GLY A 455 -10.87 -11.82 -3.44
C GLY A 455 -11.14 -11.33 -4.87
N TYR A 456 -10.07 -11.06 -5.61
CA TYR A 456 -10.10 -10.68 -7.02
C TYR A 456 -9.02 -11.43 -7.79
N TYR A 457 -9.13 -11.38 -9.11
CA TYR A 457 -8.08 -11.73 -10.05
C TYR A 457 -8.11 -10.77 -11.24
N ILE A 458 -6.92 -10.34 -11.67
CA ILE A 458 -6.73 -9.64 -12.94
C ILE A 458 -6.35 -10.72 -13.96
N ASP A 459 -7.27 -11.03 -14.86
CA ASP A 459 -7.09 -12.11 -15.81
C ASP A 459 -6.04 -11.78 -16.87
N VAL A 460 -5.06 -12.68 -16.98
CA VAL A 460 -4.00 -12.68 -17.99
C VAL A 460 -4.03 -13.95 -18.85
N GLY A 461 -5.13 -14.71 -18.80
CA GLY A 461 -5.40 -15.85 -19.70
C GLY A 461 -5.90 -17.11 -18.99
N ALA A 462 -5.73 -17.23 -17.68
CA ALA A 462 -6.13 -18.41 -16.92
C ALA A 462 -7.66 -18.63 -16.96
N CYS A 463 -8.45 -17.56 -17.01
CA CYS A 463 -9.90 -17.68 -17.09
C CYS A 463 -10.36 -18.34 -18.40
N GLN A 464 -9.67 -18.11 -19.52
CA GLN A 464 -10.02 -18.75 -20.79
C GLN A 464 -9.85 -20.28 -20.70
N LEU A 465 -8.81 -20.75 -20.03
CA LEU A 465 -8.59 -22.19 -19.79
C LEU A 465 -9.72 -22.82 -18.95
N ILE A 466 -10.31 -22.05 -18.03
CA ILE A 466 -11.50 -22.49 -17.27
C ILE A 466 -12.73 -22.56 -18.20
N ILE A 467 -12.93 -21.54 -19.04
CA ILE A 467 -14.04 -21.50 -20.02
C ILE A 467 -13.98 -22.72 -20.96
N ASP A 468 -12.77 -23.06 -21.41
CA ASP A 468 -12.54 -24.17 -22.34
C ASP A 468 -12.57 -25.55 -21.66
N GLY A 469 -12.62 -25.60 -20.32
CA GLY A 469 -12.65 -26.83 -19.52
C GLY A 469 -11.28 -27.52 -19.37
N GLU A 470 -10.21 -26.82 -19.75
CA GLU A 470 -8.82 -27.25 -19.68
C GLU A 470 -8.26 -27.20 -18.24
N ILE A 471 -8.66 -26.17 -17.48
CA ILE A 471 -8.57 -26.16 -16.01
C ILE A 471 -9.92 -26.59 -15.46
N LYS A 472 -9.96 -27.74 -14.77
CA LYS A 472 -11.20 -28.26 -14.16
C LYS A 472 -11.60 -27.40 -12.97
N LEU A 473 -12.90 -27.28 -12.74
CA LEU A 473 -13.46 -26.50 -11.63
C LEU A 473 -14.27 -27.41 -10.69
N ALA A 474 -14.02 -27.28 -9.39
CA ALA A 474 -14.80 -27.87 -8.32
C ALA A 474 -15.24 -26.79 -7.33
N HIS A 475 -16.34 -27.01 -6.62
CA HIS A 475 -16.90 -26.04 -5.69
C HIS A 475 -17.04 -26.59 -4.27
N GLY A 476 -16.85 -25.72 -3.29
CA GLY A 476 -17.22 -26.01 -1.90
C GLY A 476 -16.08 -25.90 -0.91
N GLN A 477 -16.35 -26.39 0.30
CA GLN A 477 -15.38 -26.47 1.38
C GLN A 477 -14.63 -27.80 1.28
N VAL A 478 -13.33 -27.77 1.57
CA VAL A 478 -12.59 -29.00 1.84
C VAL A 478 -13.05 -29.54 3.19
N ASP A 479 -13.41 -30.82 3.21
CA ASP A 479 -13.84 -31.52 4.43
C ASP A 479 -12.65 -32.22 5.09
N HIS A 480 -11.95 -33.07 4.33
CA HIS A 480 -10.76 -33.80 4.78
C HIS A 480 -9.87 -34.23 3.60
N PHE A 481 -8.71 -34.78 3.93
CA PHE A 481 -7.78 -35.42 3.00
C PHE A 481 -7.82 -36.94 3.21
N GLU A 482 -7.78 -37.68 2.11
CA GLU A 482 -7.46 -39.12 2.10
C GLU A 482 -5.99 -39.30 1.71
N GLU A 483 -5.48 -40.55 1.70
CA GLU A 483 -4.08 -40.83 1.37
C GLU A 483 -3.65 -40.33 -0.04
N ASP A 484 -4.58 -40.21 -0.99
CA ASP A 484 -4.33 -39.85 -2.40
C ASP A 484 -5.34 -38.83 -2.97
N ALA A 485 -6.16 -38.19 -2.13
CA ALA A 485 -7.21 -37.28 -2.60
C ALA A 485 -7.59 -36.18 -1.59
N VAL A 486 -8.15 -35.09 -2.13
CA VAL A 486 -8.89 -34.06 -1.36
C VAL A 486 -10.37 -34.37 -1.45
N VAL A 487 -11.08 -34.41 -0.32
CA VAL A 487 -12.53 -34.65 -0.28
C VAL A 487 -13.24 -33.35 0.11
N LEU A 488 -14.23 -32.96 -0.70
CA LEU A 488 -15.06 -31.79 -0.45
C LEU A 488 -16.29 -32.17 0.40
N ALA A 489 -16.91 -31.18 1.03
CA ALA A 489 -18.05 -31.37 1.93
C ALA A 489 -19.30 -32.00 1.27
N ASP A 490 -19.41 -31.97 -0.06
CA ASP A 490 -20.48 -32.62 -0.81
C ASP A 490 -20.16 -34.10 -1.16
N GLY A 491 -19.01 -34.61 -0.73
CA GLY A 491 -18.51 -35.95 -1.04
C GLY A 491 -17.71 -36.04 -2.34
N THR A 492 -17.50 -34.93 -3.06
CA THR A 492 -16.63 -34.90 -4.24
C THR A 492 -15.20 -35.26 -3.85
N ARG A 493 -14.67 -36.32 -4.46
CA ARG A 493 -13.31 -36.81 -4.24
C ARG A 493 -12.40 -36.39 -5.40
N LEU A 494 -11.35 -35.64 -5.10
CA LEU A 494 -10.39 -35.10 -6.07
C LEU A 494 -9.02 -35.77 -5.89
N PRO A 495 -8.66 -36.78 -6.70
CA PRO A 495 -7.34 -37.41 -6.63
C PRO A 495 -6.22 -36.41 -6.92
N ALA A 496 -5.14 -36.44 -6.14
CA ALA A 496 -4.06 -35.46 -6.24
C ALA A 496 -2.69 -36.08 -5.92
N ASP A 497 -1.69 -35.76 -6.74
CA ASP A 497 -0.27 -35.93 -6.43
C ASP A 497 0.30 -34.68 -5.72
N LEU A 498 -0.30 -33.51 -5.99
CA LEU A 498 0.02 -32.22 -5.39
C LEU A 498 -1.25 -31.48 -4.98
N VAL A 499 -1.21 -30.87 -3.80
CA VAL A 499 -2.20 -29.88 -3.36
C VAL A 499 -1.53 -28.54 -3.13
N VAL A 500 -1.97 -27.51 -3.85
CA VAL A 500 -1.52 -26.13 -3.63
C VAL A 500 -2.59 -25.35 -2.87
N LEU A 501 -2.26 -24.94 -1.65
CA LEU A 501 -3.05 -24.03 -0.84
C LEU A 501 -2.84 -22.59 -1.33
N ALA A 502 -3.72 -22.12 -2.21
CA ALA A 502 -3.82 -20.73 -2.64
C ALA A 502 -4.78 -19.93 -1.73
N THR A 503 -4.61 -20.12 -0.42
CA THR A 503 -5.54 -19.73 0.65
C THR A 503 -5.30 -18.33 1.22
N GLY A 504 -4.43 -17.56 0.57
CA GLY A 504 -4.16 -16.16 0.87
C GLY A 504 -3.24 -15.96 2.08
N PHE A 505 -3.37 -14.81 2.72
CA PHE A 505 -2.51 -14.38 3.81
C PHE A 505 -3.35 -13.84 4.97
N GLY A 506 -2.82 -13.96 6.19
CA GLY A 506 -3.41 -13.40 7.40
C GLY A 506 -3.20 -11.88 7.51
N SER A 507 -3.86 -11.28 8.50
CA SER A 507 -3.76 -9.83 8.78
C SER A 507 -2.36 -9.42 9.26
N MET A 508 -1.96 -8.18 8.96
CA MET A 508 -0.76 -7.57 9.53
C MET A 508 -0.81 -7.46 11.06
N ASN A 509 -2.00 -7.42 11.67
CA ASN A 509 -2.17 -7.55 13.12
C ASN A 509 -1.58 -8.84 13.68
N GLY A 510 -1.64 -9.93 12.90
CA GLY A 510 -1.07 -11.21 13.32
C GLY A 510 0.42 -11.10 13.59
N TRP A 511 1.15 -10.26 12.84
CA TRP A 511 2.56 -10.00 13.11
C TRP A 511 2.78 -9.18 14.38
N ALA A 512 1.90 -8.24 14.70
CA ALA A 512 1.97 -7.55 16.00
C ALA A 512 1.74 -8.52 17.16
N ALA A 513 0.79 -9.45 17.01
CA ALA A 513 0.53 -10.47 18.02
C ALA A 513 1.73 -11.43 18.21
N ASP A 514 2.31 -11.91 17.11
CA ASP A 514 3.42 -12.87 17.14
C ASP A 514 4.73 -12.22 17.64
N LEU A 515 5.05 -11.01 17.18
CA LEU A 515 6.33 -10.37 17.46
C LEU A 515 6.32 -9.52 18.72
N ILE A 516 5.16 -8.98 19.13
CA ILE A 516 5.05 -8.08 20.29
C ILE A 516 4.24 -8.75 21.40
N SER A 517 2.91 -8.77 21.26
CA SER A 517 1.97 -9.45 22.14
C SER A 517 0.55 -9.35 21.59
N GLN A 518 -0.34 -10.26 21.99
CA GLN A 518 -1.77 -10.16 21.68
C GLN A 518 -2.37 -8.86 22.25
N GLU A 519 -1.96 -8.43 23.44
CA GLU A 519 -2.44 -7.19 24.05
C GLU A 519 -2.14 -5.96 23.18
N VAL A 520 -0.94 -5.87 22.60
CA VAL A 520 -0.60 -4.77 21.69
C VAL A 520 -1.37 -4.88 20.37
N ALA A 521 -1.56 -6.09 19.83
CA ALA A 521 -2.37 -6.29 18.63
C ALA A 521 -3.83 -5.87 18.84
N ASP A 522 -4.40 -6.18 20.01
CA ASP A 522 -5.75 -5.78 20.41
C ASP A 522 -5.82 -4.26 20.63
N LYS A 523 -4.80 -3.67 21.27
CA LYS A 523 -4.70 -2.22 21.48
C LYS A 523 -4.66 -1.45 20.16
N VAL A 524 -3.99 -1.96 19.12
CA VAL A 524 -3.99 -1.36 17.79
C VAL A 524 -5.34 -1.54 17.09
N GLY A 525 -5.97 -2.71 17.25
CA GLY A 525 -7.16 -3.08 16.49
C GLY A 525 -6.86 -3.36 15.02
N LYS A 526 -7.88 -3.75 14.24
CA LYS A 526 -7.70 -4.19 12.85
C LYS A 526 -6.82 -3.25 12.02
N VAL A 527 -5.91 -3.81 11.21
CA VAL A 527 -5.10 -3.13 10.20
C VAL A 527 -5.66 -3.53 8.84
N TRP A 528 -5.82 -2.53 7.96
CA TRP A 528 -6.50 -2.64 6.66
C TRP A 528 -8.03 -2.75 6.71
N GLY A 529 -8.67 -2.19 5.68
CA GLY A 529 -10.11 -2.04 5.57
C GLY A 529 -10.56 -0.63 5.95
N LEU A 530 -11.77 -0.27 5.51
CA LEU A 530 -12.34 1.07 5.66
C LEU A 530 -13.48 1.10 6.70
N GLY A 531 -13.94 -0.08 7.13
CA GLY A 531 -15.11 -0.21 7.98
C GLY A 531 -16.42 0.05 7.26
N SER A 532 -16.48 -0.38 6.01
CA SER A 532 -17.59 -0.11 5.10
C SER A 532 -18.83 -0.99 5.31
N GLU A 533 -18.86 -1.84 6.34
CA GLU A 533 -19.93 -2.84 6.56
C GLU A 533 -20.13 -3.79 5.37
N THR A 534 -19.05 -4.06 4.64
CA THR A 534 -19.04 -4.98 3.50
C THR A 534 -18.38 -6.31 3.87
N THR A 535 -18.44 -7.30 2.97
CA THR A 535 -17.87 -8.63 3.17
C THR A 535 -16.39 -8.57 3.58
N LYS A 536 -16.10 -9.03 4.80
CA LYS A 536 -14.77 -9.01 5.47
C LYS A 536 -14.25 -7.62 5.88
N ASP A 537 -15.09 -6.58 5.81
CA ASP A 537 -14.79 -5.22 6.26
C ASP A 537 -15.89 -4.68 7.21
N PRO A 538 -16.05 -5.27 8.41
CA PRO A 538 -17.07 -4.85 9.36
C PRO A 538 -16.86 -3.39 9.79
N GLY A 539 -17.94 -2.64 9.97
CA GLY A 539 -17.93 -1.24 10.42
C GLY A 539 -17.53 -1.09 11.90
N PRO A 540 -17.33 0.14 12.40
CA PRO A 540 -17.78 1.38 11.81
C PRO A 540 -16.84 1.93 10.74
N TRP A 541 -17.37 2.82 9.91
CA TRP A 541 -16.64 3.53 8.86
C TRP A 541 -15.58 4.46 9.45
N GLU A 542 -14.38 4.43 8.87
CA GLU A 542 -13.22 5.19 9.40
C GLU A 542 -12.69 6.27 8.46
N GLY A 543 -13.22 6.36 7.24
CA GLY A 543 -12.80 7.35 6.22
C GLY A 543 -11.46 7.06 5.55
N GLU A 544 -10.60 6.24 6.17
CA GLU A 544 -9.25 5.90 5.70
C GLU A 544 -8.91 4.44 5.98
N GLN A 545 -7.84 3.93 5.36
CA GLN A 545 -7.30 2.62 5.69
C GLN A 545 -6.92 2.53 7.17
N ARG A 546 -7.47 1.52 7.85
CA ARG A 546 -7.22 1.21 9.25
C ARG A 546 -5.74 1.06 9.58
N ASN A 547 -5.26 1.86 10.52
CA ASN A 547 -3.90 1.80 11.09
C ASN A 547 -2.72 1.83 10.08
N MET A 548 -2.97 2.03 8.79
CA MET A 548 -1.94 2.06 7.75
C MET A 548 -1.34 3.46 7.63
N TRP A 549 -0.01 3.55 7.72
CA TRP A 549 0.81 4.74 7.45
C TRP A 549 0.59 5.93 8.38
N LYS A 550 -0.05 5.71 9.53
CA LYS A 550 -0.50 6.75 10.46
C LYS A 550 -0.35 6.32 11.92
N PRO A 551 -0.50 7.24 12.89
CA PRO A 551 -0.36 6.91 14.31
C PRO A 551 -1.36 5.84 14.73
N THR A 552 -0.92 4.92 15.59
CA THR A 552 -1.79 3.88 16.17
C THR A 552 -2.01 4.14 17.65
N GLN A 553 -2.94 3.41 18.25
CA GLN A 553 -3.20 3.45 19.69
C GLN A 553 -2.02 2.94 20.53
N GLN A 554 -1.13 2.12 19.95
CA GLN A 554 0.15 1.82 20.56
C GLN A 554 1.15 2.91 20.15
N GLU A 555 1.60 3.70 21.13
CA GLU A 555 2.60 4.73 20.89
C GLU A 555 3.84 4.15 20.21
N ASN A 556 4.37 4.92 19.26
CA ASN A 556 5.58 4.62 18.52
C ASN A 556 5.56 3.29 17.73
N LEU A 557 4.37 2.72 17.48
CA LEU A 557 4.16 1.60 16.57
C LEU A 557 3.44 2.07 15.31
N TRP A 558 3.96 1.64 14.16
CA TRP A 558 3.45 2.03 12.83
C TRP A 558 3.32 0.81 11.92
N PHE A 559 2.37 0.85 11.00
CA PHE A 559 2.23 -0.16 9.94
C PHE A 559 2.48 0.47 8.57
N HIS A 560 3.28 -0.22 7.76
CA HIS A 560 3.57 0.19 6.40
C HIS A 560 3.55 -1.00 5.45
N GLY A 561 3.09 -0.78 4.22
CA GLY A 561 2.85 -1.86 3.26
C GLY A 561 1.85 -1.46 2.20
N GLY A 562 1.37 -2.46 1.47
CA GLY A 562 0.57 -2.28 0.26
C GLY A 562 1.35 -2.69 -0.99
N ASN A 563 0.77 -2.43 -2.16
CA ASN A 563 1.45 -2.58 -3.45
C ASN A 563 2.57 -1.53 -3.63
N LEU A 564 3.23 -1.52 -4.78
CA LEU A 564 4.35 -0.61 -5.05
C LEU A 564 3.91 0.86 -5.04
N HIS A 565 2.75 1.18 -5.65
CA HIS A 565 2.14 2.51 -5.56
C HIS A 565 1.96 2.97 -4.10
N GLN A 566 1.28 2.19 -3.27
CA GLN A 566 1.02 2.57 -1.88
C GLN A 566 2.33 2.69 -1.07
N SER A 567 3.29 1.80 -1.33
CA SER A 567 4.61 1.86 -0.71
C SER A 567 5.35 3.15 -1.10
N ARG A 568 5.32 3.55 -2.37
CA ARG A 568 5.91 4.81 -2.86
C ARG A 568 5.21 6.03 -2.28
N HIS A 569 3.89 6.09 -2.40
CA HIS A 569 3.10 7.27 -2.09
C HIS A 569 3.08 7.54 -0.58
N TYR A 570 2.74 6.52 0.22
CA TYR A 570 2.54 6.69 1.65
C TYR A 570 3.82 6.63 2.49
N SER A 571 4.94 6.14 1.95
CA SER A 571 6.24 6.21 2.64
C SER A 571 6.69 7.63 2.91
N LEU A 572 6.32 8.61 2.07
CA LEU A 572 6.63 10.02 2.30
C LEU A 572 5.98 10.51 3.60
N TYR A 573 4.67 10.32 3.74
CA TYR A 573 3.91 10.85 4.88
C TYR A 573 4.33 10.20 6.19
N LEU A 574 4.61 8.89 6.18
CA LEU A 574 5.16 8.21 7.35
C LEU A 574 6.57 8.72 7.69
N ALA A 575 7.44 8.92 6.69
CA ALA A 575 8.78 9.42 6.94
C ALA A 575 8.79 10.86 7.48
N LEU A 576 7.90 11.73 7.01
CA LEU A 576 7.76 13.10 7.54
C LEU A 576 7.30 13.08 9.00
N GLN A 577 6.35 12.21 9.35
CA GLN A 577 5.89 12.02 10.73
C GLN A 577 7.00 11.52 11.66
N LEU A 578 7.82 10.58 11.19
CA LEU A 578 8.97 10.05 11.94
C LEU A 578 10.08 11.10 12.09
N LYS A 579 10.37 11.86 11.02
CA LYS A 579 11.34 12.95 11.04
C LYS A 579 10.90 14.06 11.99
N ALA A 580 9.64 14.47 11.96
CA ALA A 580 9.13 15.51 12.85
C ALA A 580 9.33 15.14 14.33
N ARG A 581 9.04 13.89 14.70
CA ARG A 581 9.24 13.37 16.06
C ARG A 581 10.72 13.26 16.44
N LEU A 582 11.60 12.91 15.51
CA LEU A 582 13.06 12.91 15.74
C LEU A 582 13.54 14.32 16.10
N GLU A 583 13.05 15.33 15.39
CA GLU A 583 13.45 16.74 15.57
C GLU A 583 12.72 17.45 16.72
N GLY A 584 11.86 16.74 17.45
CA GLY A 584 11.09 17.30 18.56
C GLY A 584 10.06 18.34 18.14
N LEU A 585 9.59 18.29 16.88
CA LEU A 585 8.46 19.11 16.45
C LEU A 585 7.18 18.63 17.13
N ASP A 586 6.30 19.58 17.43
CA ASP A 586 4.97 19.24 17.91
C ASP A 586 4.16 18.58 16.78
N THR A 587 3.53 17.46 17.10
CA THR A 587 2.78 16.62 16.14
C THR A 587 1.38 16.30 16.69
N PRO A 588 0.54 17.33 16.93
CA PRO A 588 -0.79 17.14 17.51
C PRO A 588 -1.65 16.26 16.59
N VAL A 589 -1.85 15.01 16.97
CA VAL A 589 -2.61 14.04 16.17
C VAL A 589 -4.11 14.32 16.34
N TYR A 590 -4.78 14.66 15.24
CA TYR A 590 -6.24 14.75 15.18
C TYR A 590 -6.87 13.42 14.77
N GLY A 591 -7.94 13.03 15.46
CA GLY A 591 -8.78 11.90 15.05
C GLY A 591 -8.07 10.54 15.06
N LEU A 592 -7.31 10.26 16.12
CA LEU A 592 -6.77 8.92 16.38
C LEU A 592 -7.91 7.90 16.40
N GLN A 593 -7.70 6.75 15.77
CA GLN A 593 -8.79 5.80 15.53
C GLN A 593 -9.21 5.09 16.81
N GLU A 594 -10.52 4.96 17.00
CA GLU A 594 -11.07 4.06 18.02
C GLU A 594 -10.81 2.61 17.62
N VAL A 595 -10.61 1.77 18.63
CA VAL A 595 -10.30 0.35 18.44
C VAL A 595 -11.61 -0.42 18.26
N HIS A 596 -11.74 -1.09 17.14
CA HIS A 596 -12.83 -2.03 16.86
C HIS A 596 -12.27 -3.34 16.30
N HIS A 597 -13.02 -4.43 16.47
CA HIS A 597 -12.69 -5.79 15.97
C HIS A 597 -11.31 -6.30 16.43
N LEU A 598 -11.28 -6.88 17.62
CA LEU A 598 -10.05 -7.44 18.21
C LEU A 598 -9.66 -8.82 17.64
N HIS A 599 -10.42 -9.34 16.66
CA HIS A 599 -10.28 -10.71 16.12
C HIS A 599 -10.34 -10.76 14.59
#